data_AF-A0A3C7VXE0-F1
#
_entry.id   AF-A0A3C7VXE0-F1
#
_cell.length_a   1.000
_cell.length_b   1.000
_cell.length_c   1.000
_cell.angle_alpha   90.00
_cell.angle_beta   90.00
_cell.angle_gamma   90.00
#
_symmetry.space_group_name_H-M   'P 1'
#
loop_
_entity.id
_entity.type
_entity.pdbx_description
1 polymer ?
#
loop_
_entity_poly.entity_id
_entity_poly.type
_entity_poly.pdbx_seq_one_letter_code
_entity_poly.pdbx_strand_id
1 'polypeptide(L)'
;MNYLAHALLAQPDPGALIGNVAGDHVKGPLAGQALHPRVAAGFRRHRRVDALTDTHDAYGEALVVFPAGERRFAGVALDIAFDYFLCRHWSRFAAEPLEPFRQAVYR
;
A
#
# COMPACT_ATOMS: atom_id res chain seq x y z
N MET A 1 5.00 -1.58 -2.96
CA MET A 1 5.73 -1.23 -1.71
C MET A 1 5.49 0.23 -1.28
N ASN A 2 4.25 0.53 -0.88
CA ASN A 2 3.70 1.84 -0.48
C ASN A 2 3.08 1.70 0.93
N TYR A 3 3.91 1.44 1.96
CA TYR A 3 3.47 0.96 3.27
C TYR A 3 2.55 1.93 4.01
N LEU A 4 2.79 3.24 3.94
CA LEU A 4 1.96 4.21 4.65
C LEU A 4 0.58 4.30 4.00
N ALA A 5 0.50 4.27 2.67
CA ALA A 5 -0.77 4.21 1.97
C ALA A 5 -1.57 2.96 2.33
N HIS A 6 -0.94 1.77 2.37
CA HIS A 6 -1.62 0.55 2.79
C HIS A 6 -2.05 0.58 4.26
N ALA A 7 -1.25 1.15 5.15
CA ALA A 7 -1.63 1.32 6.54
C ALA A 7 -2.83 2.26 6.68
N LEU A 8 -2.79 3.45 6.05
CA LEU A 8 -3.87 4.44 6.09
C LEU A 8 -5.18 3.88 5.54
N LEU A 9 -5.08 3.10 4.46
CA LEU A 9 -6.24 2.48 3.84
C LEU A 9 -6.69 1.20 4.56
N ALA A 10 -6.03 0.72 5.62
CA ALA A 10 -6.49 -0.47 6.32
C ALA A 10 -7.88 -0.28 6.97
N GLN A 11 -8.59 -1.39 7.21
CA GLN A 11 -9.74 -1.34 8.11
C GLN A 11 -9.24 -1.17 9.56
N PRO A 12 -10.04 -0.56 10.47
CA PRO A 12 -9.66 -0.36 11.87
C PRO A 12 -9.73 -1.67 12.67
N ASP A 13 -8.94 -2.66 12.26
CA ASP A 13 -8.80 -3.97 12.87
C ASP A 13 -7.33 -4.40 12.74
N PRO A 14 -6.66 -4.86 13.82
CA PRO A 14 -5.25 -5.21 13.78
C PRO A 14 -4.92 -6.30 12.76
N GLY A 15 -5.78 -7.31 12.61
CA GLY A 15 -5.57 -8.37 11.62
C GLY A 15 -5.69 -7.84 10.19
N ALA A 16 -6.66 -6.98 9.93
CA ALA A 16 -6.81 -6.32 8.64
C ALA A 16 -5.63 -5.39 8.32
N LEU A 17 -5.11 -4.66 9.30
CA LEU A 17 -3.91 -3.84 9.17
C LEU A 17 -2.70 -4.69 8.79
N ILE A 18 -2.44 -5.78 9.54
CA ILE A 18 -1.36 -6.73 9.25
C ILE A 18 -1.47 -7.24 7.81
N GLY A 19 -2.64 -7.73 7.41
CA GLY A 19 -2.83 -8.24 6.06
C GLY A 19 -2.67 -7.16 4.99
N ASN A 20 -3.06 -5.91 5.26
CA ASN A 20 -2.97 -4.85 4.27
C ASN A 20 -1.53 -4.34 4.08
N VAL A 21 -0.75 -4.28 5.16
CA VAL A 21 0.66 -3.84 5.13
C VAL A 21 1.58 -4.95 4.64
N ALA A 22 1.35 -6.21 5.03
CA ALA A 22 2.22 -7.33 4.68
C ALA A 22 1.86 -8.04 3.35
N GLY A 23 0.92 -7.49 2.57
CA GLY A 23 0.40 -8.16 1.37
C GLY A 23 1.44 -8.42 0.29
N ASP A 24 2.53 -7.65 0.26
CA ASP A 24 3.64 -7.86 -0.67
C ASP A 24 4.35 -9.20 -0.45
N HIS A 25 4.28 -9.76 0.77
CA HIS A 25 4.91 -11.02 1.15
C HIS A 25 4.02 -12.25 0.90
N VAL A 26 2.73 -12.07 0.58
CA VAL A 26 1.77 -13.17 0.39
C VAL A 26 1.20 -13.17 -1.02
N LYS A 27 1.80 -13.99 -1.89
CA LYS A 27 1.38 -14.18 -3.28
C LYS A 27 0.47 -15.41 -3.43
N GLY A 28 -0.29 -15.47 -4.52
CA GLY A 28 -1.14 -16.62 -4.86
C GLY A 28 -2.50 -16.68 -4.15
N PRO A 29 -3.28 -17.76 -4.33
CA PRO A 29 -4.60 -17.91 -3.73
C PRO A 29 -4.55 -17.92 -2.20
N LEU A 30 -5.45 -17.19 -1.56
CA LEU A 30 -5.60 -17.19 -0.10
C LEU A 30 -6.45 -18.37 0.41
N ALA A 31 -7.21 -19.01 -0.48
CA ALA A 31 -8.04 -20.16 -0.15
C ALA A 31 -7.18 -21.35 0.28
N GLY A 32 -7.59 -22.04 1.34
CA GLY A 32 -6.84 -23.17 1.90
C GLY A 32 -5.65 -22.78 2.80
N GLN A 33 -5.32 -21.49 2.91
CA GLN A 33 -4.36 -21.02 3.92
C GLN A 33 -5.05 -20.89 5.28
N ALA A 34 -4.39 -21.33 6.35
CA ALA A 34 -4.88 -21.23 7.73
C ALA A 34 -4.73 -19.79 8.28
N LEU A 35 -5.38 -18.83 7.62
CA LEU A 35 -5.33 -17.41 7.97
C LEU A 35 -6.54 -17.00 8.80
N HIS A 36 -6.31 -16.11 9.78
CA HIS A 36 -7.42 -15.44 10.45
C HIS A 36 -8.24 -14.62 9.42
N PRO A 37 -9.59 -14.63 9.47
CA PRO A 37 -10.43 -14.00 8.45
C PRO A 37 -10.13 -12.52 8.22
N ARG A 38 -9.78 -11.78 9.28
CA ARG A 38 -9.39 -10.36 9.17
C ARG A 38 -8.07 -10.15 8.45
N VAL A 39 -7.09 -11.04 8.65
CA VAL A 39 -5.81 -11.00 7.94
C VAL A 39 -6.02 -11.29 6.46
N ALA A 40 -6.82 -12.31 6.14
CA ALA A 40 -7.20 -12.59 4.75
C ALA A 40 -7.95 -11.42 4.09
N ALA A 41 -8.81 -10.72 4.84
CA ALA A 41 -9.46 -9.49 4.35
C ALA A 41 -8.45 -8.37 4.08
N GLY A 42 -7.43 -8.21 4.93
CA GLY A 42 -6.31 -7.30 4.71
C GLY A 42 -5.56 -7.61 3.41
N PHE A 43 -5.19 -8.87 3.17
CA PHE A 43 -4.52 -9.25 1.92
C PHE A 43 -5.35 -8.98 0.67
N ARG A 44 -6.67 -9.22 0.73
CA ARG A 44 -7.58 -8.88 -0.37
C ARG A 44 -7.62 -7.37 -0.61
N ARG A 45 -7.60 -6.57 0.48
CA ARG A 45 -7.60 -5.11 0.40
C ARG A 45 -6.31 -4.60 -0.22
N HIS A 46 -5.16 -5.14 0.17
CA HIS A 46 -3.85 -4.80 -0.39
C HIS A 46 -3.86 -4.96 -1.91
N ARG A 47 -4.22 -6.16 -2.39
CA ARG A 47 -4.31 -6.47 -3.82
C ARG A 47 -5.27 -5.55 -4.57
N ARG A 48 -6.36 -5.13 -3.93
CA ARG A 48 -7.32 -4.20 -4.55
C ARG A 48 -6.75 -2.79 -4.67
N VAL A 49 -5.99 -2.34 -3.67
CA VAL A 49 -5.31 -1.03 -3.72
C VAL A 49 -4.24 -1.04 -4.80
N ASP A 50 -3.42 -2.10 -4.87
CA ASP A 50 -2.40 -2.24 -5.92
C ASP A 50 -3.03 -2.28 -7.30
N ALA A 51 -4.01 -3.17 -7.51
CA ALA A 51 -4.68 -3.28 -8.81
C ALA A 51 -5.31 -1.96 -9.26
N LEU A 52 -5.94 -1.21 -8.34
CA LEU A 52 -6.50 0.09 -8.67
C LEU A 52 -5.41 1.10 -9.08
N THR A 53 -4.28 1.10 -8.38
CA THR A 53 -3.19 2.05 -8.64
C THR A 53 -2.42 1.69 -9.91
N ASP A 54 -2.06 0.41 -10.08
CA ASP A 54 -1.29 -0.11 -11.20
C ASP A 54 -2.04 0.00 -12.54
N THR A 55 -3.38 -0.03 -12.50
CA THR A 55 -4.22 0.13 -13.70
C THR A 55 -4.61 1.57 -14.00
N HIS A 56 -4.24 2.53 -13.14
CA HIS A 56 -4.58 3.93 -13.36
C HIS A 56 -3.69 4.55 -14.45
N ASP A 57 -4.29 5.28 -15.39
CA ASP A 57 -3.55 5.88 -16.54
C ASP A 57 -2.36 6.72 -16.08
N ALA A 58 -2.53 7.57 -15.06
CA ALA A 58 -1.46 8.39 -14.49
C ALA A 58 -0.27 7.56 -13.94
N TYR A 59 -0.48 6.32 -13.48
CA TYR A 59 0.62 5.45 -13.07
C TYR A 59 1.40 4.97 -14.29
N GLY A 60 0.71 4.57 -15.35
CA GLY A 60 1.32 4.22 -16.64
C GLY A 60 2.11 5.37 -17.25
N GLU A 61 1.55 6.59 -17.24
CA GLU A 61 2.24 7.81 -17.67
C GLU A 61 3.49 8.07 -16.84
N ALA A 62 3.42 7.92 -15.52
CA ALA A 62 4.56 8.09 -14.64
C ALA A 62 5.67 7.07 -14.91
N LEU A 63 5.33 5.82 -15.24
CA LEU A 63 6.33 4.79 -15.61
C LEU A 63 7.07 5.14 -16.91
N VAL A 64 6.43 5.82 -17.87
CA VAL A 64 7.05 6.19 -19.15
C VAL A 64 8.14 7.26 -18.99
N VAL A 65 8.07 8.08 -17.93
CA VAL A 65 9.09 9.09 -17.61
C VAL A 65 10.45 8.46 -17.29
N PHE A 66 10.46 7.22 -16.78
CA PHE A 66 11.70 6.53 -16.45
C PHE A 66 12.43 6.05 -17.72
N PRO A 67 13.78 6.19 -17.77
CA PRO A 67 14.59 5.66 -18.87
C PRO A 67 14.32 4.16 -19.08
N ALA A 68 14.37 3.70 -20.34
CA ALA A 68 14.01 2.32 -20.70
C ALA A 68 14.78 1.25 -19.90
N GLY A 69 16.05 1.51 -19.55
CA GLY A 69 16.88 0.60 -18.76
C GLY A 69 16.54 0.52 -17.27
N GLU A 70 15.76 1.46 -16.75
CA GLU A 70 15.46 1.61 -15.31
C GLU A 70 14.02 1.20 -14.96
N ARG A 71 13.20 0.85 -15.96
CA ARG A 71 11.77 0.50 -15.78
C ARG A 71 11.54 -0.68 -14.82
N ARG A 72 12.55 -1.54 -14.61
CA ARG A 72 12.50 -2.61 -13.60
C ARG A 72 12.29 -2.08 -12.18
N PHE A 73 12.78 -0.87 -11.90
CA PHE A 73 12.70 -0.24 -10.57
C PHE A 73 11.69 0.90 -10.49
N ALA A 74 11.12 1.32 -11.63
CA ALA A 74 10.21 2.46 -11.71
C ALA A 74 9.00 2.32 -10.77
N GLY A 75 8.36 1.13 -10.71
CA GLY A 75 7.23 0.91 -9.79
C GLY A 75 7.62 1.09 -8.32
N VAL A 76 8.77 0.53 -7.90
CA VAL A 76 9.29 0.70 -6.54
C VAL A 76 9.60 2.17 -6.23
N ALA A 77 10.20 2.89 -7.18
CA ALA A 77 10.49 4.31 -7.03
C ALA A 77 9.19 5.14 -6.90
N LEU A 78 8.17 4.81 -7.70
CA LEU A 78 6.85 5.44 -7.62
C LEU A 78 6.16 5.14 -6.30
N ASP A 79 6.24 3.92 -5.79
CA ASP A 79 5.66 3.59 -4.49
C ASP A 79 6.28 4.42 -3.36
N ILE A 80 7.61 4.55 -3.34
CA ILE A 80 8.32 5.40 -2.38
C ILE A 80 7.90 6.86 -2.54
N ALA A 81 7.77 7.33 -3.79
CA ALA A 81 7.32 8.69 -4.07
C ALA A 81 5.88 8.93 -3.59
N PHE A 82 4.98 7.96 -3.75
CA PHE A 82 3.60 8.06 -3.26
C PHE A 82 3.54 8.16 -1.74
N ASP A 83 4.27 7.31 -1.01
CA ASP A 83 4.37 7.42 0.46
C ASP A 83 4.99 8.77 0.89
N TYR A 84 5.99 9.26 0.15
CA TYR A 84 6.58 10.59 0.40
C TYR A 84 5.56 11.72 0.21
N PHE A 85 4.82 11.73 -0.89
CA PHE A 85 3.80 12.75 -1.15
C PHE A 85 2.62 12.63 -0.19
N LEU A 86 2.24 11.41 0.19
CA LEU A 86 1.23 11.17 1.23
C LEU A 86 1.68 11.75 2.58
N CYS A 87 2.93 11.53 2.99
CA CYS A 87 3.48 12.17 4.18
C CYS A 87 3.44 13.70 4.08
N ARG A 88 3.92 14.25 2.95
CA ARG A 88 4.02 15.70 2.71
C ARG A 88 2.65 16.39 2.73
N HIS A 89 1.63 15.70 2.25
CA HIS A 89 0.27 16.22 2.10
C HIS A 89 -0.74 15.56 3.04
N TRP A 90 -0.26 14.99 4.15
CA TRP A 90 -1.04 14.13 5.05
C TRP A 90 -2.39 14.71 5.48
N SER A 91 -2.42 16.00 5.84
CA SER A 91 -3.64 16.68 6.30
C SER A 91 -4.76 16.77 5.25
N ARG A 92 -4.47 16.46 3.98
CA ARG A 92 -5.49 16.34 2.93
C ARG A 92 -6.20 14.98 2.93
N PHE A 93 -5.57 13.95 3.49
CA PHE A 93 -6.01 12.56 3.39
C PHE A 93 -6.43 11.96 4.73
N ALA A 94 -5.95 12.51 5.84
CA ALA A 94 -6.27 12.05 7.19
C ALA A 94 -6.53 13.24 8.12
N ALA A 95 -7.54 13.08 8.98
CA ALA A 95 -7.88 14.09 9.99
C ALA A 95 -6.96 14.03 11.21
N GLU A 96 -6.45 12.84 11.56
CA GLU A 96 -5.47 12.67 12.63
C GLU A 96 -4.08 13.14 12.18
N PRO A 97 -3.23 13.66 13.08
CA PRO A 97 -1.85 14.00 12.73
C PRO A 97 -1.02 12.74 12.38
N LEU A 98 -0.04 12.91 11.48
CA LEU A 98 0.79 11.80 10.97
C LEU A 98 1.55 11.05 12.06
N GLU A 99 2.10 11.78 13.03
CA GLU A 99 2.99 11.17 14.03
C GLU A 99 2.25 10.20 14.98
N PRO A 100 1.10 10.56 15.58
CA PRO A 100 0.24 9.61 16.28
C PRO A 100 -0.12 8.38 15.43
N PHE A 101 -0.50 8.57 14.17
CA PHE A 101 -0.85 7.46 13.27
C PHE A 101 0.35 6.51 13.07
N ARG A 102 1.52 7.05 12.73
CA ARG A 102 2.75 6.27 12.55
C ARG A 102 3.14 5.49 13.80
N GLN A 103 2.97 6.10 14.98
CA GLN A 103 3.24 5.42 16.25
C GLN A 103 2.26 4.28 16.52
N ALA A 104 1.00 4.40 16.10
CA ALA A 104 0.02 3.33 16.22
C ALA A 104 0.27 2.17 15.25
N VAL A 105 0.87 2.44 14.08
CA VAL A 105 1.09 1.45 13.02
C VAL A 105 2.45 0.75 13.10
N TYR A 106 3.53 1.47 13.44
CA TYR A 106 4.91 1.01 13.27
C TYR A 106 5.71 0.82 14.56
N ARG A 107 5.10 0.96 15.74
CA ARG A 107 5.77 0.67 17.02
C ARG A 107 5.70 -0.80 17.40
#